data_AF-A0A1W2EE51-F1
#
_entry.id   AF-A0A1W2EE51-F1
#
_cell.length_a   1.000
_cell.length_b   1.000
_cell.length_c   1.000
_cell.angle_alpha   90.00
_cell.angle_beta   90.00
_cell.angle_gamma   90.00
#
_symmetry.space_group_name_H-M   'P 1'
#
loop_
_entity.id
_entity.type
_entity.pdbx_description
1 polymer ?
#
loop_
_entity_poly.entity_id
_entity_poly.type
_entity_poly.pdbx_seq_one_letter_code
_entity_poly.pdbx_strand_id
1 'polypeptide(L)'
;MRLRLHGVVRAEHPVPTGVRLVTWEDLAVVVSEVPDGRSLGVDDAMAHLQMLCGMVTNGPVVPLRFGTFADDEAAIPVEVLKPSATTLRGHLDRLDGLVEVHVYLRSPQWGEDALAPVAALARESVSLPGTARRAFLLPLADVETARAAVAGHAAEFVAPLPAYSFLAPAAASRWGW
;
A
#
# COMPACT_ATOMS: atom_id res chain seq x y z
N MET A 1 23.53 9.30 9.02
CA MET A 1 22.46 8.30 8.88
C MET A 1 21.26 9.01 8.28
N ARG A 2 20.52 8.35 7.39
CA ARG A 2 19.32 8.93 6.77
C ARG A 2 18.08 8.16 7.21
N LEU A 3 16.95 8.86 7.28
CA LEU A 3 15.66 8.26 7.60
C LEU A 3 14.96 7.89 6.30
N ARG A 4 14.80 6.60 6.05
CA ARG A 4 13.96 6.10 4.95
C ARG A 4 12.50 6.13 5.39
N LEU A 5 11.64 6.70 4.56
CA LEU A 5 10.21 6.79 4.81
C LEU A 5 9.47 5.66 4.09
N HIS A 6 8.55 5.00 4.78
CA HIS A 6 7.87 3.80 4.28
C HIS A 6 6.42 4.05 3.87
N GLY A 7 5.68 4.76 4.70
CA GLY A 7 4.28 5.06 4.49
C GLY A 7 3.75 5.95 5.60
N VAL A 8 2.59 6.53 5.37
CA VAL A 8 1.82 7.28 6.38
C VAL A 8 0.72 6.39 6.93
N VAL A 9 0.56 6.46 8.25
CA VAL A 9 -0.41 5.68 9.05
C VAL A 9 -1.02 6.57 10.12
N ARG A 10 -1.95 6.04 10.91
CA ARG A 10 -2.42 6.67 12.14
C ARG A 10 -1.34 6.63 13.22
N ALA A 11 -1.35 7.61 14.14
CA ALA A 11 -0.32 7.76 15.17
C ALA A 11 -0.12 6.53 16.07
N GLU A 12 -1.15 5.70 16.24
CA GLU A 12 -1.12 4.49 17.09
C GLU A 12 -1.04 3.19 16.29
N HIS A 13 -0.74 3.26 14.99
CA HIS A 13 -0.71 2.08 14.12
C HIS A 13 0.39 1.10 14.56
N PRO A 14 0.10 -0.21 14.71
CA PRO A 14 1.12 -1.19 15.05
C PRO A 14 2.21 -1.29 13.97
N VAL A 15 3.47 -1.20 14.38
CA VAL A 15 4.61 -1.32 13.45
C VAL A 15 5.53 -2.48 13.82
N PRO A 16 6.13 -3.17 12.82
CA PRO A 16 7.06 -4.27 13.08
C PRO A 16 8.37 -3.79 13.70
N THR A 17 9.15 -4.73 14.22
CA THR A 17 10.51 -4.45 14.73
C THR A 17 11.42 -3.90 13.62
N GLY A 18 12.29 -2.96 13.96
CA GLY A 18 13.24 -2.36 13.01
C GLY A 18 12.73 -1.12 12.27
N VAL A 19 11.48 -0.72 12.55
CA VAL A 19 10.94 0.60 12.18
C VAL A 19 10.41 1.32 13.42
N ARG A 20 10.19 2.63 13.29
CA ARG A 20 9.50 3.43 14.31
C ARG A 20 8.54 4.41 13.66
N LEU A 21 7.69 5.03 14.48
CA LEU A 21 6.77 6.09 14.07
C LEU A 21 7.35 7.46 14.39
N VAL A 22 7.21 8.37 13.44
CA VAL A 22 7.40 9.81 13.65
C VAL A 22 6.04 10.47 13.60
N THR A 23 5.51 10.83 14.76
CA THR A 23 4.12 11.26 14.96
C THR A 23 3.95 12.76 14.82
N TRP A 24 2.84 13.19 14.22
CA TRP A 24 2.33 14.55 14.31
C TRP A 24 0.80 14.49 14.35
N GLU A 25 0.22 14.97 15.45
CA GLU A 25 -1.22 14.84 15.73
C GLU A 25 -1.67 13.38 15.64
N ASP A 26 -2.68 13.08 14.82
CA ASP A 26 -3.26 11.75 14.59
C ASP A 26 -2.56 10.97 13.45
N LEU A 27 -1.54 11.55 12.81
CA LEU A 27 -0.79 10.96 11.72
C LEU A 27 0.62 10.56 12.17
N ALA A 28 1.19 9.55 11.52
CA ALA A 28 2.59 9.21 11.66
C ALA A 28 3.20 8.73 10.35
N VAL A 29 4.51 8.94 10.20
CA VAL A 29 5.30 8.30 9.16
C VAL A 29 6.05 7.12 9.76
N VAL A 30 5.97 5.97 9.10
CA VAL A 30 6.79 4.80 9.41
C VAL A 30 8.18 5.00 8.83
N VAL A 31 9.21 4.95 9.67
CA VAL A 31 10.60 5.20 9.27
C VAL A 31 11.56 4.09 9.69
N SER A 32 12.62 3.91 8.90
CA SER A 32 13.79 3.08 9.26
C SER A 32 15.07 3.87 9.06
N GLU A 33 16.09 3.58 9.86
CA GLU A 33 17.43 4.14 9.65
C GLU A 33 18.20 3.37 8.58
N VAL A 34 18.92 4.10 7.74
CA VAL A 34 19.82 3.53 6.73
C VAL A 34 21.19 4.20 6.87
N PRO A 35 22.29 3.41 6.91
CA PRO A 35 23.64 3.95 6.89
C PRO A 35 23.88 4.85 5.68
N ASP A 36 24.64 5.93 5.87
CA ASP A 36 24.97 6.84 4.77
C ASP A 36 25.81 6.12 3.71
N GLY A 37 25.54 6.41 2.44
CA GLY A 37 26.25 5.80 1.31
C GLY A 37 25.87 4.35 1.00
N ARG A 38 24.96 3.71 1.75
CA ARG A 38 24.43 2.39 1.40
C ARG A 38 23.53 2.50 0.17
N SER A 39 23.84 1.72 -0.87
CA SER A 39 22.94 1.56 -2.03
C SER A 39 21.76 0.66 -1.68
N LEU A 40 20.56 1.04 -2.11
CA LEU A 40 19.35 0.23 -1.97
C LEU A 40 19.20 -0.71 -3.16
N GLY A 41 18.94 -1.98 -2.88
CA GLY A 41 18.78 -3.03 -3.89
C GLY A 41 17.36 -3.57 -4.01
N VAL A 42 17.22 -4.61 -4.85
CA VAL A 42 15.95 -5.34 -5.04
C VAL A 42 15.47 -5.98 -3.74
N ASP A 43 16.38 -6.53 -2.94
CA ASP A 43 16.05 -7.12 -1.64
C ASP A 43 15.46 -6.09 -0.67
N ASP A 44 15.98 -4.86 -0.69
CA ASP A 44 15.44 -3.76 0.13
C ASP A 44 14.03 -3.35 -0.33
N ALA A 45 13.79 -3.36 -1.65
CA ALA A 45 12.47 -3.06 -2.21
C ALA A 45 11.45 -4.15 -1.85
N MET A 46 11.86 -5.42 -1.91
CA MET A 46 11.03 -6.55 -1.49
C MET A 46 10.72 -6.48 0.01
N ALA A 47 11.71 -6.21 0.86
CA ALA A 47 11.51 -6.06 2.29
C ALA A 47 10.58 -4.87 2.63
N HIS A 48 10.70 -3.77 1.89
CA HIS A 48 9.80 -2.62 2.02
C HIS A 48 8.35 -2.99 1.66
N LEU A 49 8.14 -3.71 0.53
CA LEU A 49 6.82 -4.17 0.13
C LEU A 49 6.22 -5.14 1.16
N GLN A 50 6.99 -6.14 1.59
CA GLN A 50 6.54 -7.14 2.58
C GLN A 50 6.11 -6.48 3.91
N MET A 51 6.87 -5.50 4.38
CA MET A 51 6.50 -4.72 5.56
C MET A 51 5.16 -4.02 5.36
N LEU A 52 4.97 -3.31 4.25
CA LEU A 52 3.71 -2.61 3.97
C LEU A 52 2.53 -3.59 3.87
N CYS A 53 2.71 -4.74 3.23
CA CYS A 53 1.68 -5.79 3.19
C CYS A 53 1.33 -6.33 4.59
N GLY A 54 2.29 -6.40 5.50
CA GLY A 54 2.05 -6.80 6.89
C GLY A 54 1.35 -5.71 7.72
N MET A 55 1.58 -4.43 7.42
CA MET A 55 0.96 -3.32 8.14
C MET A 55 -0.52 -3.13 7.77
N VAL A 56 -0.88 -3.31 6.49
CA VAL A 56 -2.27 -3.14 6.04
C VAL A 56 -3.27 -4.10 6.69
N THR A 57 -2.81 -5.18 7.32
CA THR A 57 -3.67 -6.10 8.07
C THR A 57 -4.08 -5.54 9.44
N ASN A 58 -3.41 -4.51 9.94
CA ASN A 58 -3.63 -3.89 11.24
C ASN A 58 -4.26 -2.48 11.15
N GLY A 59 -4.53 -1.99 9.94
CA GLY A 59 -5.15 -0.69 9.70
C GLY A 59 -4.70 -0.05 8.38
N PRO A 60 -5.22 1.15 8.06
CA PRO A 60 -4.96 1.80 6.79
C PRO A 60 -3.51 2.30 6.69
N VAL A 61 -2.92 2.12 5.52
CA VAL A 61 -1.57 2.59 5.18
C VAL A 61 -1.62 3.32 3.85
N VAL A 62 -1.10 4.55 3.83
CA VAL A 62 -0.78 5.25 2.58
C VAL A 62 0.70 4.97 2.27
N PRO A 63 1.03 4.08 1.32
CA PRO A 63 2.42 3.75 1.02
C PRO A 63 3.15 4.96 0.43
N LEU A 64 4.41 5.16 0.85
CA LEU A 64 5.33 6.11 0.23
C LEU A 64 6.17 5.40 -0.83
N ARG A 65 6.63 6.15 -1.83
CA ARG A 65 7.52 5.60 -2.85
C ARG A 65 8.80 5.02 -2.21
N PHE A 66 9.21 3.83 -2.63
CA PHE A 66 10.48 3.26 -2.22
C PHE A 66 11.65 4.20 -2.56
N GLY A 67 12.64 4.27 -1.66
CA GLY A 67 13.77 5.18 -1.80
C GLY A 67 13.44 6.64 -1.44
N THR A 68 12.32 6.88 -0.75
CA THR A 68 12.01 8.16 -0.13
C THR A 68 12.80 8.32 1.17
N PHE A 69 13.44 9.48 1.36
CA PHE A 69 14.23 9.78 2.55
C PHE A 69 13.95 11.18 3.08
N ALA A 70 14.01 11.34 4.40
CA ALA A 70 14.12 12.64 5.06
C ALA A 70 15.55 12.85 5.58
N ASP A 71 15.96 14.11 5.68
CA ASP A 71 17.26 14.50 6.23
C ASP A 71 17.31 14.27 7.74
N ASP A 72 16.24 14.63 8.44
CA ASP A 72 16.07 14.39 9.86
C ASP A 72 14.60 14.15 10.26
N GLU A 73 14.39 13.78 11.52
CA GLU A 73 13.07 13.47 12.06
C GLU A 73 12.17 14.70 12.19
N ALA A 74 12.76 15.88 12.47
CA ALA A 74 12.03 17.13 12.65
C ALA A 74 11.48 17.69 11.31
N ALA A 75 12.11 17.35 10.20
CA ALA A 75 11.65 17.69 8.85
C ALA A 75 10.36 16.94 8.48
N ILE A 76 10.16 15.72 8.97
CA ILE A 76 9.06 14.85 8.54
C ILE A 76 7.68 15.49 8.78
N PRO A 77 7.34 16.00 9.99
CA PRO A 77 6.06 16.69 10.18
C PRO A 77 5.87 17.89 9.26
N VAL A 78 6.94 18.66 9.01
CA VAL A 78 6.88 19.92 8.25
C VAL A 78 6.77 19.67 6.75
N GLU A 79 7.44 18.65 6.24
CA GLU A 79 7.59 18.42 4.80
C GLU A 79 6.66 17.34 4.24
N VAL A 80 6.19 16.41 5.08
CA VAL A 80 5.36 15.27 4.66
C VAL A 80 3.96 15.37 5.23
N LEU A 81 3.83 15.46 6.56
CA LEU A 81 2.53 15.34 7.22
C LEU A 81 1.69 16.62 7.11
N LYS A 82 2.18 17.75 7.62
CA LYS A 82 1.46 19.02 7.65
C LYS A 82 0.96 19.49 6.28
N PRO A 83 1.78 19.48 5.21
CA PRO A 83 1.35 20.03 3.91
C PRO A 83 0.22 19.23 3.26
N SER A 84 0.12 17.93 3.57
CA SER A 84 -0.84 17.00 2.96
C SER A 84 -1.85 16.45 3.97
N ALA A 85 -1.95 17.03 5.17
CA ALA A 85 -2.67 16.45 6.31
C ALA A 85 -4.12 16.09 5.97
N THR A 86 -4.86 17.00 5.34
CA THR A 86 -6.26 16.77 4.94
C THR A 86 -6.37 15.60 3.95
N THR A 87 -5.51 15.57 2.93
CA THR A 87 -5.49 14.50 1.93
C THR A 87 -5.11 13.16 2.55
N LEU A 88 -4.09 13.13 3.41
CA LEU A 88 -3.62 11.93 4.08
C LEU A 88 -4.69 11.34 5.00
N ARG A 89 -5.37 12.17 5.79
CA ARG A 89 -6.50 11.74 6.61
C ARG A 89 -7.61 11.18 5.74
N GLY A 90 -8.00 11.88 4.68
CA GLY A 90 -9.01 11.40 3.74
C GLY A 90 -8.67 10.06 3.10
N HIS A 91 -7.40 9.84 2.72
CA HIS A 91 -6.93 8.55 2.23
C HIS A 91 -6.99 7.47 3.30
N LEU A 92 -6.51 7.74 4.53
CA LEU A 92 -6.55 6.77 5.62
C LEU A 92 -7.99 6.40 6.02
N ASP A 93 -8.89 7.39 6.09
CA ASP A 93 -10.33 7.15 6.37
C ASP A 93 -10.97 6.30 5.28
N ARG A 94 -10.68 6.60 4.01
CA ARG A 94 -11.21 5.86 2.86
C ARG A 94 -10.72 4.41 2.82
N LEU A 95 -9.48 4.17 3.24
CA LEU A 95 -8.83 2.85 3.18
C LEU A 95 -9.02 2.02 4.44
N ASP A 96 -9.72 2.52 5.45
CA ASP A 96 -9.90 1.79 6.70
C ASP A 96 -10.63 0.45 6.48
N GLY A 97 -10.00 -0.64 6.94
CA GLY A 97 -10.47 -2.01 6.72
C GLY A 97 -10.40 -2.52 5.28
N LEU A 98 -9.84 -1.75 4.34
CA LEU A 98 -9.71 -2.13 2.93
C LEU A 98 -8.27 -2.51 2.56
N VAL A 99 -8.15 -3.44 1.63
CA VAL A 99 -6.86 -3.85 1.05
C VAL A 99 -7.00 -4.00 -0.46
N GLU A 100 -5.87 -3.82 -1.14
CA GLU A 100 -5.77 -4.12 -2.55
C GLU A 100 -5.47 -5.61 -2.78
N VAL A 101 -6.09 -6.15 -3.82
CA VAL A 101 -5.89 -7.51 -4.31
C VAL A 101 -5.62 -7.43 -5.81
N HIS A 102 -4.58 -8.09 -6.26
CA HIS A 102 -4.36 -8.29 -7.69
C HIS A 102 -4.81 -9.69 -8.10
N VAL A 103 -5.56 -9.76 -9.20
CA VAL A 103 -5.93 -11.02 -9.85
C VAL A 103 -5.44 -11.01 -11.29
N TYR A 104 -4.69 -12.05 -11.67
CA TYR A 104 -4.18 -12.24 -13.02
C TYR A 104 -4.68 -13.56 -13.58
N LEU A 105 -5.49 -13.53 -14.64
CA LEU A 105 -5.91 -14.76 -15.33
C LEU A 105 -4.77 -15.22 -16.24
N ARG A 106 -4.26 -16.44 -16.02
CA ARG A 106 -3.15 -17.00 -16.81
C ARG A 106 -3.61 -17.69 -18.11
N SER A 107 -4.89 -18.03 -18.22
CA SER A 107 -5.42 -18.71 -19.42
C SER A 107 -6.42 -17.81 -20.16
N PRO A 108 -6.28 -17.67 -21.50
CA PRO A 108 -7.21 -16.89 -22.33
C PRO A 108 -8.60 -17.51 -22.42
N GLN A 109 -8.79 -18.76 -21.98
CA GLN A 109 -10.11 -19.41 -21.93
C GLN A 109 -11.06 -18.77 -20.90
N TRP A 110 -10.51 -18.00 -19.95
CA TRP A 110 -11.27 -17.29 -18.93
C TRP A 110 -11.29 -15.80 -19.27
N GLY A 111 -12.49 -15.27 -19.53
CA GLY A 111 -12.72 -13.84 -19.77
C GLY A 111 -12.95 -13.04 -18.48
N GLU A 112 -13.32 -11.77 -18.62
CA GLU A 112 -13.59 -10.89 -17.48
C GLU A 112 -14.72 -11.39 -16.56
N ASP A 113 -15.66 -12.17 -17.10
CA ASP A 113 -16.76 -12.78 -16.33
C ASP A 113 -16.25 -13.69 -15.21
N ALA A 114 -15.07 -14.31 -15.36
CA ALA A 114 -14.44 -15.11 -14.31
C ALA A 114 -14.05 -14.28 -13.07
N LEU A 115 -13.96 -12.95 -13.21
CA LEU A 115 -13.68 -12.02 -12.13
C LEU A 115 -14.95 -11.42 -11.52
N ALA A 116 -16.14 -11.67 -12.08
CA ALA A 116 -17.39 -11.10 -11.59
C ALA A 116 -17.64 -11.39 -10.08
N PRO A 117 -17.35 -12.59 -9.56
CA PRO A 117 -17.48 -12.84 -8.11
C PRO A 117 -16.55 -11.97 -7.24
N VAL A 118 -15.32 -11.72 -7.70
CA VAL A 118 -14.37 -10.84 -6.99
C VAL A 118 -14.83 -9.39 -7.09
N ALA A 119 -15.27 -8.96 -8.27
CA ALA A 119 -15.78 -7.62 -8.49
C ALA A 119 -17.02 -7.31 -7.63
N ALA A 120 -17.87 -8.31 -7.36
CA ALA A 120 -19.04 -8.15 -6.48
C ALA A 120 -18.68 -7.89 -5.00
N LEU A 121 -17.49 -8.30 -4.56
CA LEU A 121 -16.96 -8.03 -3.21
C LEU A 121 -16.20 -6.70 -3.15
N ALA A 122 -15.73 -6.20 -4.29
CA ALA A 122 -14.88 -5.02 -4.36
C ALA A 122 -15.68 -3.73 -4.26
N ARG A 123 -15.10 -2.73 -3.60
CA ARG A 123 -15.56 -1.34 -3.61
C ARG A 123 -15.23 -0.67 -4.94
N GLU A 124 -14.01 -0.92 -5.41
CA GLU A 124 -13.45 -0.37 -6.64
C GLU A 124 -12.60 -1.42 -7.35
N SER A 125 -12.47 -1.26 -8.67
CA SER A 125 -11.56 -2.08 -9.47
C SER A 125 -10.90 -1.23 -10.55
N VAL A 126 -9.65 -1.55 -10.88
CA VAL A 126 -8.90 -0.90 -11.96
C VAL A 126 -8.18 -1.95 -12.79
N SER A 127 -8.11 -1.72 -14.10
CA SER A 127 -7.34 -2.55 -15.02
C SER A 127 -5.84 -2.23 -14.86
N LEU A 128 -5.03 -3.26 -14.69
CA LEU A 128 -3.58 -3.14 -14.58
C LEU A 128 -2.93 -3.34 -15.96
N PRO A 129 -1.68 -2.85 -16.18
CA PRO A 129 -0.95 -3.11 -17.41
C PRO A 129 -0.78 -4.63 -17.67
N GLY A 130 -1.07 -5.04 -18.91
CA GLY A 130 -1.02 -6.43 -19.35
C GLY A 130 -2.41 -7.05 -19.52
N THR A 131 -2.47 -8.24 -20.13
CA THR A 131 -3.74 -8.91 -20.43
C THR A 131 -4.33 -9.56 -19.18
N ALA A 132 -5.63 -9.35 -18.97
CA ALA A 132 -6.42 -10.00 -17.91
C ALA A 132 -5.84 -9.83 -16.49
N ARG A 133 -5.32 -8.63 -16.21
CA ARG A 133 -4.82 -8.23 -14.89
C ARG A 133 -5.68 -7.13 -14.31
N ARG A 134 -6.18 -7.34 -13.10
CA ARG A 134 -6.99 -6.35 -12.38
C ARG A 134 -6.52 -6.20 -10.94
N ALA A 135 -6.61 -4.97 -10.45
CA ALA A 135 -6.58 -4.67 -9.04
C ALA A 135 -8.01 -4.43 -8.55
N PHE A 136 -8.29 -4.90 -7.33
CA PHE A 136 -9.55 -4.71 -6.64
C PHE A 136 -9.26 -4.13 -5.26
N LEU A 137 -10.04 -3.15 -4.83
CA LEU A 137 -10.05 -2.65 -3.47
C LEU A 137 -11.24 -3.30 -2.75
N LEU A 138 -10.98 -4.17 -1.79
CA LEU A 138 -12.01 -4.92 -1.06
C LEU A 138 -11.79 -4.89 0.45
N PRO A 139 -12.83 -5.16 1.26
CA PRO A 139 -12.66 -5.38 2.69
C PRO A 139 -11.68 -6.52 2.97
N LEU A 140 -10.79 -6.34 3.96
CA LEU A 140 -9.82 -7.35 4.38
C LEU A 140 -10.49 -8.69 4.75
N ALA A 141 -11.67 -8.63 5.35
CA ALA A 141 -12.45 -9.80 5.73
C ALA A 141 -12.91 -10.65 4.52
N ASP A 142 -13.00 -10.08 3.33
CA ASP A 142 -13.49 -10.74 2.12
C ASP A 142 -12.37 -11.32 1.24
N VAL A 143 -11.10 -11.13 1.61
CA VAL A 143 -9.94 -11.56 0.80
C VAL A 143 -9.95 -13.06 0.53
N GLU A 144 -10.21 -13.88 1.54
CA GLU A 144 -10.22 -15.34 1.36
C GLU A 144 -11.45 -15.82 0.57
N THR A 145 -12.58 -15.14 0.70
CA THR A 145 -13.76 -15.37 -0.15
C THR A 145 -13.44 -15.06 -1.62
N ALA A 146 -12.78 -13.93 -1.88
CA ALA A 146 -12.34 -13.54 -3.22
C ALA A 146 -11.32 -14.54 -3.80
N ARG A 147 -10.37 -15.01 -2.98
CA ARG A 147 -9.39 -16.03 -3.37
C ARG A 147 -10.08 -17.33 -3.77
N ALA A 148 -11.02 -17.81 -2.97
CA ALA A 148 -11.76 -19.04 -3.25
C ALA A 148 -12.55 -18.94 -4.56
N ALA A 149 -13.14 -17.78 -4.85
CA ALA A 149 -13.94 -17.57 -6.05
C ALA A 149 -13.14 -17.74 -7.37
N VAL A 150 -11.84 -17.47 -7.35
CA VAL A 150 -10.97 -17.64 -8.52
C VAL A 150 -10.13 -18.90 -8.50
N ALA A 151 -10.18 -19.72 -7.44
CA ALA A 151 -9.31 -20.90 -7.30
C ALA A 151 -9.48 -21.95 -8.43
N GLY A 152 -10.67 -22.05 -9.03
CA GLY A 152 -10.94 -22.93 -10.18
C GLY A 152 -10.56 -22.35 -11.54
N HIS A 153 -10.23 -21.07 -11.59
CA HIS A 153 -9.78 -20.35 -12.77
C HIS A 153 -8.26 -20.30 -12.67
N ALA A 154 -7.51 -20.64 -13.71
CA ALA A 154 -6.04 -20.66 -13.65
C ALA A 154 -5.50 -19.23 -13.42
N ALA A 155 -5.55 -18.74 -12.19
CA ALA A 155 -5.37 -17.37 -11.80
C ALA A 155 -4.23 -17.26 -10.78
N GLU A 156 -3.53 -16.14 -10.83
CA GLU A 156 -2.67 -15.69 -9.75
C GLU A 156 -3.45 -14.70 -8.90
N PHE A 157 -3.31 -14.82 -7.59
CA PHE A 157 -4.01 -13.98 -6.63
C PHE A 157 -3.01 -13.47 -5.60
N VAL A 158 -2.73 -12.17 -5.62
CA VAL A 158 -1.74 -11.51 -4.76
C VAL A 158 -2.46 -10.56 -3.81
N ALA A 159 -2.35 -10.85 -2.51
CA ALA A 159 -3.03 -10.14 -1.43
C ALA A 159 -2.45 -10.53 -0.06
N PRO A 160 -2.65 -9.70 0.98
CA PRO A 160 -3.14 -8.32 0.91
C PRO A 160 -2.04 -7.37 0.43
N LEU A 161 -2.42 -6.34 -0.32
CA LEU A 161 -1.53 -5.29 -0.79
C LEU A 161 -1.99 -3.92 -0.25
N PRO A 162 -1.06 -2.97 -0.03
CA PRO A 162 -1.39 -1.56 0.07
C PRO A 162 -2.08 -1.08 -1.20
N ALA A 163 -2.92 -0.06 -1.06
CA ALA A 163 -3.80 0.47 -2.10
C ALA A 163 -3.07 1.30 -3.19
N TYR A 164 -1.95 0.79 -3.72
CA TYR A 164 -1.11 1.43 -4.73
C TYR A 164 -1.88 1.89 -5.95
N SER A 165 -2.82 1.07 -6.46
CA SER A 165 -3.53 1.39 -7.70
C SER A 165 -4.74 2.31 -7.47
N PHE A 166 -5.07 2.58 -6.21
CA PHE A 166 -6.26 3.34 -5.80
C PHE A 166 -5.93 4.65 -5.07
N LEU A 167 -4.65 4.97 -4.96
CA LEU A 167 -4.12 6.25 -4.53
C LEU A 167 -3.68 6.98 -5.79
N ALA A 168 -4.35 8.09 -6.10
CA ALA A 168 -4.03 8.86 -7.29
C ALA A 168 -2.62 9.46 -7.15
N PRO A 169 -1.82 9.50 -8.23
CA PRO A 169 -0.55 10.20 -8.19
C PRO A 169 -0.79 11.68 -7.85
N ALA A 170 -0.42 12.12 -6.65
CA ALA A 170 -0.55 13.49 -6.21
C ALA A 170 0.45 14.34 -7.00
N ALA A 171 -0.05 15.06 -8.00
CA ALA A 171 0.71 15.87 -8.96
C ALA A 171 1.55 17.04 -8.35
N ALA A 172 1.73 17.11 -7.03
CA ALA A 172 2.39 18.23 -6.36
C ALA A 172 3.32 17.86 -5.20
N SER A 173 3.47 16.58 -4.83
CA SER A 173 4.39 16.19 -3.76
C SER A 173 5.66 15.59 -4.37
N ARG A 174 6.84 16.13 -4.01
CA ARG A 174 8.13 15.46 -4.29
C ARG A 174 8.20 14.06 -3.68
N TRP A 175 7.28 13.76 -2.77
CA TRP A 175 7.13 12.48 -2.08
C TRP A 175 6.20 11.49 -2.79
N GLY A 176 5.60 11.88 -3.93
CA GLY A 176 4.86 11.01 -4.84
C GLY A 176 3.97 10.00 -4.13
N TRP A 177 2.79 10.46 -3.73
CA TRP A 177 1.63 9.57 -3.60
C TRP A 177 1.13 9.28 -5.00
#